data_AF-A0A4V2B1J9-F1
#
_entry.id   AF-A0A4V2B1J9-F1
#
_cell.length_a   1.000
_cell.length_b   1.000
_cell.length_c   1.000
_cell.angle_alpha   90.00
_cell.angle_beta   90.00
_cell.angle_gamma   90.00
#
_symmetry.space_group_name_H-M   'P 1'
#
loop_
_entity.id
_entity.type
_entity.pdbx_description
1 polymer ?
#
loop_
_entity_poly.entity_id
_entity_poly.type
_entity_poly.pdbx_seq_one_letter_code
_entity_poly.pdbx_strand_id
1 'polypeptide(L)'
;MKSAFAWWTREFIHGLGAEIKIPTDSLATRTILIFAQPSTGELPKIGERVYFEIPRGIAQIESMRTEMHLFLFDQLPAETSRALQLASRATASYTCITTAVENGQGIRELEASWEIQSAEPTTLLQVRTGVLRPQPKPGIQQICAEIEKSDVAPFEYLFENANKKWKPVYAGDNSDSRISFTARKYASQALPPKNFCGMNGWKLVTGLEPRDIESEESDQRALNLVAPNSGSFILVALGRRLRPKKVASETSQLDLFDA
;
A
#
# COMPACT_ATOMS: atom_id res chain seq x y z
N MET A 1 8.04 -31.06 -21.79
CA MET A 1 8.65 -29.96 -22.56
C MET A 1 7.99 -28.60 -22.26
N LYS A 2 6.67 -28.44 -22.39
CA LYS A 2 5.97 -27.16 -22.08
C LYS A 2 6.13 -26.67 -20.63
N SER A 3 6.14 -27.57 -19.65
CA SER A 3 6.38 -27.24 -18.23
C SER A 3 7.79 -26.71 -17.98
N ALA A 4 8.79 -27.30 -18.63
CA ALA A 4 10.18 -26.84 -18.56
C ALA A 4 10.33 -25.45 -19.18
N PHE A 5 9.66 -25.19 -20.31
CA PHE A 5 9.67 -23.89 -20.96
C PHE A 5 8.98 -22.82 -20.10
N ALA A 6 7.81 -23.12 -19.52
CA ALA A 6 7.10 -22.19 -18.63
C ALA A 6 7.90 -21.88 -17.35
N TRP A 7 8.56 -22.89 -16.77
CA TRP A 7 9.45 -22.70 -15.64
C TRP A 7 10.65 -21.82 -16.03
N TRP A 8 11.31 -22.11 -17.15
CA TRP A 8 12.47 -21.35 -17.62
C TRP A 8 12.10 -19.90 -17.97
N THR A 9 10.96 -19.65 -18.60
CA THR A 9 10.46 -18.29 -18.88
C THR A 9 10.17 -17.54 -17.58
N ARG A 10 9.59 -18.19 -16.57
CA ARG A 10 9.36 -17.58 -15.25
C ARG A 10 10.68 -17.17 -14.59
N GLU A 11 11.65 -18.07 -14.55
CA GLU A 11 12.97 -17.79 -13.97
C GLU A 11 13.74 -16.74 -14.79
N PHE A 12 13.61 -16.72 -16.12
CA PHE A 12 14.18 -15.69 -16.98
C PHE A 12 13.59 -14.30 -16.73
N ILE A 13 12.26 -14.19 -16.58
CA ILE A 13 11.61 -12.91 -16.25
C ILE A 13 11.99 -12.45 -14.84
N HIS A 14 12.08 -13.36 -13.86
CA HIS A 14 12.57 -13.03 -12.53
C HIS A 14 14.05 -12.60 -12.53
N GLY A 15 14.89 -13.28 -13.31
CA GLY A 15 16.30 -12.94 -13.49
C GLY A 15 16.51 -11.58 -14.15
N LEU A 16 15.75 -11.28 -15.21
CA LEU A 16 15.72 -9.95 -15.84
C LEU A 16 15.30 -8.86 -14.86
N GLY A 17 14.31 -9.12 -14.01
CA GLY A 17 13.90 -8.18 -12.95
C GLY A 17 15.04 -7.84 -11.99
N ALA A 18 15.84 -8.84 -11.60
CA ALA A 18 17.01 -8.65 -10.74
C ALA A 18 18.17 -7.92 -11.46
N GLU A 19 18.39 -8.21 -12.74
CA GLU A 19 19.48 -7.62 -13.54
C GLU A 19 19.20 -6.16 -13.92
N ILE A 20 17.93 -5.79 -14.14
CA ILE A 20 17.52 -4.42 -14.49
C ILE A 20 17.44 -3.50 -13.25
N LYS A 21 17.73 -3.99 -12.03
CA LYS A 21 17.61 -3.21 -10.77
C LYS A 21 16.27 -2.47 -10.66
N ILE A 22 15.19 -3.08 -11.16
CA ILE A 22 13.86 -2.47 -11.04
C ILE A 22 13.53 -2.43 -9.53
N PRO A 23 13.23 -1.26 -8.96
CA PRO A 23 12.85 -1.17 -7.56
C PRO A 23 11.69 -2.13 -7.29
N THR A 24 11.90 -3.10 -6.40
CA THR A 24 10.86 -4.07 -6.08
C THR A 24 9.84 -3.40 -5.17
N ASP A 25 8.59 -3.32 -5.62
CA ASP A 25 7.50 -2.80 -4.79
C ASP A 25 7.29 -3.72 -3.59
N SER A 26 7.34 -3.17 -2.37
CA SER A 26 6.94 -3.91 -1.18
C SER A 26 5.41 -3.92 -1.07
N LEU A 27 4.75 -4.69 -1.94
CA LEU A 27 3.28 -4.84 -1.95
C LEU A 27 2.75 -5.54 -0.68
N ALA A 28 3.63 -6.11 0.14
CA ALA A 28 3.27 -6.79 1.38
C ALA A 28 3.13 -5.86 2.58
N THR A 29 3.68 -4.64 2.52
CA THR A 29 3.71 -3.71 3.66
C THR A 29 2.80 -2.53 3.38
N ARG A 30 1.61 -2.51 4.01
CA ARG A 30 0.76 -1.33 4.04
C ARG A 30 1.41 -0.26 4.91
N THR A 31 1.37 0.98 4.45
CA THR A 31 1.95 2.11 5.17
C THR A 31 0.88 3.17 5.39
N ILE A 32 0.64 3.53 6.65
CA ILE A 32 -0.26 4.64 7.01
C ILE A 32 0.58 5.91 6.97
N LEU A 33 0.13 6.91 6.22
CA LEU A 33 0.79 8.22 6.15
C LEU A 33 -0.08 9.23 6.89
N ILE A 34 0.51 9.97 7.81
CA ILE A 34 -0.20 10.99 8.57
C ILE A 34 0.53 12.31 8.38
N PHE A 35 -0.20 13.31 7.92
CA PHE A 35 0.27 14.68 7.86
C PHE A 35 -0.46 15.48 8.93
N ALA A 36 0.27 16.10 9.84
CA ALA A 36 -0.33 16.85 10.94
C ALA A 36 0.44 18.13 11.23
N GLN A 37 -0.24 19.06 11.90
CA GLN A 37 0.38 20.22 12.53
C GLN A 37 0.48 19.97 14.04
N PRO A 38 1.64 20.18 14.67
CA PRO A 38 1.75 20.06 16.12
C PRO A 38 1.01 21.23 16.77
N SER A 39 0.13 20.93 17.73
CA SER A 39 -0.64 21.96 18.46
C SER A 39 0.21 22.78 19.42
N THR A 40 1.32 22.21 19.84
CA THR A 40 2.34 22.82 20.68
C THR A 40 3.65 22.77 19.91
N GLY A 41 4.62 23.63 20.25
CA GLY A 41 5.97 23.53 19.65
C GLY A 41 6.75 22.28 20.07
N GLU A 42 6.14 21.37 20.84
CA GLU A 42 6.76 20.13 21.28
C GLU A 42 6.66 19.05 20.20
N LEU A 43 7.74 18.27 20.09
CA LEU A 43 7.86 17.19 19.12
C LEU A 43 7.90 15.84 19.84
N PRO A 44 7.29 14.79 19.24
CA PRO A 44 7.37 13.44 19.78
C PRO A 44 8.81 12.90 19.86
N LYS A 45 9.04 12.02 20.83
CA LYS A 45 10.32 11.32 21.03
C LYS A 45 10.21 9.85 20.67
N ILE A 46 11.35 9.24 20.40
CA ILE A 46 11.46 7.80 20.15
C ILE A 46 10.98 7.04 21.40
N GLY A 47 10.19 5.98 21.18
CA GLY A 47 9.54 5.16 22.20
C GLY A 47 8.20 5.72 22.71
N GLU A 48 7.82 6.95 22.35
CA GLU A 48 6.51 7.49 22.69
C GLU A 48 5.42 6.90 21.78
N ARG A 49 4.20 6.83 22.33
CA ARG A 49 3.05 6.23 21.64
C ARG A 49 2.11 7.29 21.09
N VAL A 50 1.68 7.08 19.86
CA VAL A 50 0.76 7.94 19.12
C VAL A 50 -0.53 7.18 18.87
N TYR A 51 -1.64 7.79 19.27
CA TYR A 51 -3.00 7.31 19.02
C TYR A 51 -3.63 8.04 17.85
N PHE A 52 -4.37 7.32 17.01
CA PHE A 52 -5.20 7.90 15.95
C PHE A 52 -6.34 6.96 15.54
N GLU A 53 -7.27 7.51 14.77
CA GLU A 53 -8.49 6.84 14.33
C GLU A 53 -8.58 6.78 12.80
N ILE A 54 -9.06 5.66 12.27
CA ILE A 54 -9.29 5.47 10.83
C ILE A 54 -10.64 4.79 10.55
N PRO A 55 -11.20 4.91 9.33
CA PRO A 55 -12.40 4.19 8.94
C PRO A 55 -12.23 2.67 9.06
N ARG A 56 -13.18 2.01 9.72
CA ARG A 56 -13.29 0.56 9.78
C ARG A 56 -13.64 0.02 8.40
N GLY A 57 -13.02 -1.07 8.00
CA GLY A 57 -13.20 -1.69 6.68
C GLY A 57 -11.89 -1.98 5.98
N ILE A 58 -10.80 -1.38 6.45
CA ILE A 58 -9.45 -1.66 5.97
C ILE A 58 -8.95 -2.96 6.58
N ALA A 59 -9.42 -4.08 6.04
CA ALA A 59 -9.32 -5.43 6.62
C ALA A 59 -7.89 -5.91 6.90
N GLN A 60 -6.88 -5.28 6.29
CA GLN A 60 -5.47 -5.72 6.40
C GLN A 60 -4.64 -4.90 7.40
N ILE A 61 -5.19 -3.85 8.02
CA ILE A 61 -4.49 -3.13 9.11
C ILE A 61 -4.46 -3.97 10.39
N GLU A 62 -5.27 -5.04 10.47
CA GLU A 62 -5.30 -6.01 11.57
C GLU A 62 -3.98 -6.78 11.77
N SER A 63 -2.98 -6.63 10.89
CA SER A 63 -1.66 -7.23 11.07
C SER A 63 -0.66 -6.23 11.68
N MET A 64 0.10 -6.67 12.70
CA MET A 64 1.24 -5.98 13.32
C MET A 64 2.39 -5.62 12.35
N ARG A 65 2.22 -5.84 11.04
CA ARG A 65 3.20 -5.51 9.99
C ARG A 65 2.90 -4.18 9.30
N THR A 66 1.91 -3.44 9.79
CA THR A 66 1.59 -2.10 9.29
C THR A 66 2.58 -1.11 9.87
N GLU A 67 3.19 -0.31 8.99
CA GLU A 67 4.09 0.78 9.37
C GLU A 67 3.34 2.10 9.26
N MET A 68 3.65 3.06 10.13
CA MET A 68 3.09 4.40 10.09
C MET A 68 4.22 5.40 9.87
N HIS A 69 4.04 6.31 8.92
CA HIS A 69 4.91 7.47 8.76
C HIS A 69 4.16 8.73 9.17
N LEU A 70 4.70 9.43 10.16
CA LEU A 70 4.16 10.70 10.63
C LEU A 70 5.02 11.84 10.08
N PHE A 71 4.39 12.80 9.42
CA PHE A 71 5.02 14.01 8.90
C PHE A 71 4.39 15.24 9.57
N LEU A 72 5.22 16.04 10.23
CA LEU A 72 4.80 17.24 10.93
C LEU A 72 5.19 18.49 10.15
N PHE A 73 4.23 19.39 9.97
CA PHE A 73 4.43 20.67 9.32
C PHE A 73 4.15 21.81 10.28
N ASP A 74 4.92 22.90 10.19
CA ASP A 74 4.64 24.14 10.90
C ASP A 74 3.27 24.72 10.48
N GLN A 75 2.97 24.62 9.19
CA GLN A 75 1.68 24.94 8.61
C GLN A 75 1.26 23.81 7.67
N LEU A 76 0.15 23.15 8.01
CA LEU A 76 -0.40 22.08 7.18
C LEU A 76 -0.87 22.66 5.84
N PRO A 77 -0.42 22.13 4.69
CA PRO A 77 -0.92 22.56 3.39
C PRO A 77 -2.44 22.35 3.29
N ALA A 78 -3.15 23.19 2.53
CA ALA A 78 -4.61 23.11 2.39
C ALA A 78 -5.09 21.81 1.69
N GLU A 79 -4.23 21.19 0.87
CA GLU A 79 -4.56 19.98 0.13
C GLU A 79 -3.63 18.82 0.53
N THR A 80 -4.18 17.62 0.68
CA THR A 80 -3.39 16.43 1.03
C THR A 80 -2.38 16.06 -0.06
N SER A 81 -2.76 16.18 -1.33
CA SER A 81 -1.86 15.93 -2.47
C SER A 81 -0.60 16.80 -2.38
N ARG A 82 -0.76 18.05 -1.95
CA ARG A 82 0.33 19.00 -1.72
C ARG A 82 1.17 18.59 -0.52
N ALA A 83 0.55 18.16 0.59
CA ALA A 83 1.26 17.64 1.76
C ALA A 83 2.12 16.42 1.41
N LEU A 84 1.59 15.49 0.61
CA LEU A 84 2.32 14.31 0.12
C LEU A 84 3.54 14.69 -0.73
N GLN A 85 3.43 15.69 -1.62
CA GLN A 85 4.55 16.20 -2.41
C GLN A 85 5.62 16.87 -1.53
N LEU A 86 5.19 17.57 -0.48
CA LEU A 86 6.04 18.29 0.45
C LEU A 86 6.51 17.43 1.64
N ALA A 87 6.18 16.14 1.71
CA ALA A 87 6.51 15.27 2.83
C ALA A 87 8.02 15.25 3.14
N SER A 88 8.87 15.29 2.11
CA SER A 88 10.34 15.38 2.25
C SER A 88 10.86 16.69 2.84
N ARG A 89 9.99 17.71 2.95
CA ARG A 89 10.26 19.03 3.52
C ARG A 89 9.49 19.28 4.82
N ALA A 90 8.88 18.25 5.40
CA ALA A 90 8.25 18.33 6.70
C ALA A 90 9.27 18.77 7.76
N THR A 91 8.82 19.52 8.77
CA THR A 91 9.65 19.99 9.89
C THR A 91 10.23 18.81 10.66
N ALA A 92 9.42 17.76 10.85
CA ALA A 92 9.85 16.51 11.44
C ALA A 92 9.13 15.34 10.76
N SER A 93 9.81 14.19 10.72
CA SER A 93 9.26 12.95 10.16
C SER A 93 9.60 11.78 11.08
N TYR A 94 8.67 10.86 11.28
CA TYR A 94 8.87 9.70 12.15
C TYR A 94 8.42 8.42 11.45
N THR A 95 9.21 7.36 11.64
CA THR A 95 8.79 6.00 11.32
C THR A 95 8.30 5.34 12.60
N CYS A 96 7.08 4.82 12.55
CA CYS A 96 6.39 4.24 13.69
C CYS A 96 5.89 2.84 13.35
N ILE A 97 5.83 1.98 14.36
CA ILE A 97 5.33 0.61 14.23
C ILE A 97 3.99 0.52 14.94
N THR A 98 2.99 -0.05 14.28
CA THR A 98 1.68 -0.30 14.90
C THR A 98 1.79 -1.35 16.00
N THR A 99 1.45 -0.98 17.23
CA THR A 99 1.52 -1.86 18.41
C THR A 99 0.17 -2.44 18.79
N ALA A 100 -0.92 -1.68 18.59
CA ALA A 100 -2.28 -2.13 18.88
C ALA A 100 -3.27 -1.61 17.86
N VAL A 101 -4.26 -2.45 17.54
CA VAL A 101 -5.34 -2.16 16.60
C VAL A 101 -6.63 -2.69 17.20
N GLU A 102 -7.63 -1.82 17.38
CA GLU A 102 -8.91 -2.18 18.00
C GLU A 102 -10.08 -1.88 17.04
N ASN A 103 -10.91 -2.89 16.81
CA ASN A 103 -11.96 -2.89 15.78
C ASN A 103 -13.36 -2.47 16.28
N GLY A 104 -13.41 -1.80 17.43
CA GLY A 104 -14.63 -1.10 17.87
C GLY A 104 -15.35 -1.68 19.08
N GLN A 105 -14.75 -2.61 19.87
CA GLN A 105 -15.22 -2.77 21.26
C GLN A 105 -14.78 -1.59 22.13
N GLY A 106 -13.83 -0.80 21.63
CA GLY A 106 -13.40 0.48 22.20
C GLY A 106 -12.58 0.22 23.44
N ILE A 107 -11.26 0.35 23.33
CA ILE A 107 -10.44 0.32 24.53
C ILE A 107 -10.76 1.60 25.32
N ARG A 108 -11.28 1.42 26.54
CA ARG A 108 -11.70 2.53 27.40
C ARG A 108 -10.52 3.38 27.87
N GLU A 109 -9.34 2.78 27.99
CA GLU A 109 -8.13 3.44 28.48
C GLU A 109 -6.91 2.92 27.70
N LEU A 110 -6.21 3.84 27.03
CA LEU A 110 -5.02 3.55 26.24
C LEU A 110 -3.85 4.35 26.77
N GLU A 111 -2.69 3.71 26.88
CA GLU A 111 -1.44 4.42 27.13
C GLU A 111 -0.95 5.07 25.83
N ALA A 112 -1.09 6.39 25.74
CA ALA A 112 -0.68 7.18 24.59
C ALA A 112 -0.09 8.50 25.08
N SER A 113 1.05 8.89 24.50
CA SER A 113 1.71 10.17 24.76
C SER A 113 1.16 11.26 23.85
N TRP A 114 0.65 10.87 22.67
CA TRP A 114 0.16 11.77 21.65
C TRP A 114 -1.16 11.27 21.05
N GLU A 115 -2.02 12.21 20.66
CA GLU A 115 -3.27 11.97 19.95
C GLU A 115 -3.25 12.76 18.63
N ILE A 116 -3.58 12.09 17.53
CA ILE A 116 -3.84 12.76 16.26
C ILE A 116 -5.35 12.95 16.12
N GLN A 117 -5.75 14.21 16.04
CA GLN A 117 -7.14 14.57 15.79
C GLN A 117 -7.34 14.81 14.30
N SER A 118 -8.18 13.97 13.68
CA SER A 118 -8.54 14.06 12.25
C SER A 118 -9.50 15.22 11.92
N ALA A 119 -9.51 16.28 12.73
CA ALA A 119 -10.23 17.51 12.42
C ALA A 119 -9.54 18.25 11.25
N GLU A 120 -10.19 19.25 10.67
CA GLU A 120 -9.57 20.20 9.74
C GLU A 120 -9.14 21.46 10.52
N PRO A 121 -7.83 21.76 10.67
CA PRO A 121 -6.66 20.99 10.22
C PRO A 121 -6.34 19.80 11.13
N THR A 122 -5.67 18.78 10.57
CA THR A 122 -5.27 17.60 11.34
C THR A 122 -4.15 17.98 12.29
N THR A 123 -4.37 17.77 13.58
CA THR A 123 -3.48 18.26 14.64
C THR A 123 -2.94 17.13 15.49
N LEU A 124 -1.70 17.29 15.93
CA LEU A 124 -1.05 16.43 16.90
C LEU A 124 -1.11 17.09 18.27
N LEU A 125 -1.78 16.43 19.22
CA LEU A 125 -1.97 16.87 20.60
C LEU A 125 -1.14 16.01 21.56
N GLN A 126 -0.52 16.65 22.55
CA GLN A 126 0.15 15.94 23.63
C GLN A 126 -0.86 15.52 24.70
N VAL A 127 -0.83 14.25 25.07
CA VAL A 127 -1.68 13.68 26.12
C VAL A 127 -0.97 13.83 27.46
N ARG A 128 -1.31 14.88 28.22
CA ARG A 128 -0.62 15.25 29.48
C ARG A 128 -0.59 14.15 30.54
N THR A 129 -1.64 13.32 30.58
CA THR A 129 -1.79 12.24 31.56
C THR A 129 -1.06 10.96 31.15
N GLY A 130 -0.62 10.85 29.89
CA GLY A 130 -0.12 9.59 29.30
C GLY A 130 -1.19 8.51 29.10
N VAL A 131 -2.43 8.77 29.53
CA VAL A 131 -3.58 7.87 29.40
C VAL A 131 -4.69 8.61 28.68
N LEU A 132 -5.08 8.07 27.52
CA LEU A 132 -6.16 8.57 26.69
C LEU A 132 -7.41 7.70 26.86
N ARG A 133 -8.58 8.33 26.92
CA ARG A 133 -9.88 7.65 27.01
C ARG A 133 -10.75 8.03 25.81
N PRO A 134 -10.45 7.47 24.62
CA PRO A 134 -11.17 7.85 23.41
C PRO A 134 -12.61 7.36 23.44
N GLN A 135 -13.48 8.06 22.70
CA GLN A 135 -14.87 7.68 22.47
C GLN A 135 -15.07 7.37 20.98
N PRO A 136 -14.63 6.17 20.52
CA PRO A 136 -14.65 5.85 19.10
C PRO A 136 -16.09 5.83 18.58
N LYS A 137 -16.29 6.44 17.42
CA LYS A 137 -17.58 6.39 16.73
C LYS A 137 -17.80 5.02 16.09
N PRO A 138 -19.07 4.59 15.88
CA PRO A 138 -19.35 3.38 15.13
C PRO A 138 -18.72 3.43 13.74
N GLY A 139 -18.05 2.36 13.31
CA GLY A 139 -17.39 2.30 12.01
C GLY A 139 -15.99 2.93 11.97
N ILE A 140 -15.38 3.18 13.12
CA ILE A 140 -13.98 3.61 13.25
C ILE A 140 -13.16 2.49 13.90
N GLN A 141 -11.90 2.38 13.49
CA GLN A 141 -10.87 1.52 14.06
C GLN A 141 -9.84 2.41 14.77
N GLN A 142 -9.43 1.99 15.97
CA GLN A 142 -8.47 2.70 16.80
C GLN A 142 -7.09 2.10 16.62
N ILE A 143 -6.06 2.94 16.47
CA ILE A 143 -4.70 2.50 16.25
C ILE A 143 -3.76 3.19 17.23
N CYS A 144 -2.91 2.39 17.86
CA CYS A 144 -1.75 2.88 18.59
C CYS A 144 -0.48 2.47 17.83
N ALA A 145 0.41 3.42 17.65
CA ALA A 145 1.72 3.20 17.07
C ALA A 145 2.81 3.75 17.99
N GLU A 146 3.95 3.08 18.03
CA GLU A 146 5.13 3.51 18.78
C GLU A 146 6.16 4.10 17.82
N ILE A 147 6.78 5.22 18.19
CA ILE A 147 7.81 5.87 17.38
C ILE A 147 9.10 5.06 17.48
N GLU A 148 9.50 4.44 16.37
CA GLU A 148 10.74 3.68 16.28
C GLU A 148 11.91 4.59 15.89
N LYS A 149 11.70 5.47 14.91
CA LYS A 149 12.75 6.33 14.34
C LYS A 149 12.25 7.74 14.10
N SER A 150 13.16 8.71 14.22
CA SER A 150 12.92 10.13 13.95
C SER A 150 13.26 10.54 12.50
N ASP A 151 13.24 9.59 11.57
CA ASP A 151 13.41 9.80 10.14
C ASP A 151 12.51 8.86 9.35
N VAL A 152 12.22 9.24 8.11
CA VAL A 152 11.50 8.41 7.14
C VAL A 152 12.33 8.33 5.86
N ALA A 153 12.60 7.11 5.40
CA ALA A 153 13.34 6.92 4.16
C ALA A 153 12.55 7.50 2.96
N PRO A 154 13.23 7.91 1.88
CA PRO A 154 12.57 8.52 0.73
C PRO A 154 11.81 7.46 -0.06
N PHE A 155 10.57 7.21 0.31
CA PHE A 155 9.70 6.25 -0.35
C PHE A 155 8.82 6.92 -1.42
N GLU A 156 8.44 6.12 -2.41
CA GLU A 156 7.26 6.35 -3.24
C GLU A 156 6.14 5.44 -2.77
N TYR A 157 4.97 6.02 -2.57
CA TYR A 157 3.80 5.32 -2.05
C TYR A 157 2.84 4.99 -3.17
N LEU A 158 2.29 3.79 -3.11
CA LEU A 158 1.28 3.27 -4.03
C LEU A 158 -0.06 3.21 -3.30
N PHE A 159 -1.04 4.00 -3.74
CA PHE A 159 -2.38 4.06 -3.14
C PHE A 159 -3.41 3.23 -3.92
N GLU A 160 -3.14 2.94 -5.19
CA GLU A 160 -4.04 2.17 -6.03
C GLU A 160 -3.81 0.68 -5.85
N ASN A 161 -4.88 -0.09 -5.79
CA ASN A 161 -4.82 -1.54 -5.92
C ASN A 161 -4.33 -1.86 -7.34
N ALA A 162 -3.02 -2.11 -7.49
CA ALA A 162 -2.45 -2.65 -8.72
C ALA A 162 -3.14 -3.97 -9.14
N ASN A 163 -3.72 -4.66 -8.17
CA ASN A 163 -4.53 -5.85 -8.35
C ASN A 163 -6.01 -5.54 -8.61
N LYS A 164 -6.33 -4.71 -9.62
CA LYS A 164 -7.59 -4.95 -10.34
C LYS A 164 -7.46 -6.34 -10.93
N LYS A 165 -7.97 -7.35 -10.24
CA LYS A 165 -7.94 -8.73 -10.72
C LYS A 165 -8.78 -8.76 -11.98
N TRP A 166 -8.14 -8.87 -13.13
CA TRP A 166 -8.84 -9.01 -14.39
C TRP A 166 -9.28 -10.46 -14.53
N LYS A 167 -10.57 -10.70 -14.74
CA LYS A 167 -11.08 -12.00 -15.18
C LYS A 167 -10.99 -12.04 -16.72
N PRO A 168 -10.36 -13.06 -17.32
CA PRO A 168 -10.42 -13.24 -18.76
C PRO A 168 -11.87 -13.50 -19.19
N VAL A 169 -12.35 -12.73 -20.16
CA VAL A 169 -13.59 -12.98 -20.87
C VAL A 169 -13.28 -13.99 -21.96
N TYR A 170 -13.94 -15.15 -21.92
CA TYR A 170 -13.73 -16.20 -22.89
C TYR A 170 -14.76 -16.10 -24.02
N ALA A 171 -14.35 -16.43 -25.24
CA ALA A 171 -15.26 -16.65 -26.35
C ALA A 171 -16.25 -17.77 -25.99
N GLY A 172 -17.56 -17.48 -25.98
CA GLY A 172 -18.61 -18.50 -25.92
C GLY A 172 -19.27 -18.78 -24.57
N ASP A 173 -19.13 -17.91 -23.55
CA ASP A 173 -19.91 -18.06 -22.30
C ASP A 173 -21.42 -17.76 -22.46
N ASN A 174 -21.85 -17.34 -23.65
CA ASN A 174 -23.21 -17.58 -24.14
C ASN A 174 -23.15 -18.71 -25.17
N SER A 175 -23.48 -19.92 -24.73
CA SER A 175 -23.77 -21.12 -25.55
C SER A 175 -22.67 -21.60 -26.52
N ASP A 176 -22.09 -22.75 -26.17
CA ASP A 176 -21.94 -23.91 -27.06
C ASP A 176 -21.12 -23.80 -28.35
N SER A 177 -20.08 -22.96 -28.37
CA SER A 177 -19.03 -23.09 -29.39
C SER A 177 -17.90 -23.98 -28.90
N ARG A 178 -18.06 -25.28 -29.09
CA ARG A 178 -16.91 -26.19 -29.18
C ARG A 178 -16.01 -25.65 -30.30
N ILE A 179 -14.92 -24.98 -29.93
CA ILE A 179 -13.83 -24.70 -30.85
C ILE A 179 -13.26 -26.06 -31.22
N SER A 180 -13.73 -26.60 -32.34
CA SER A 180 -13.14 -27.73 -33.05
C SER A 180 -11.77 -27.29 -33.54
N PHE A 181 -10.80 -27.22 -32.63
CA PHE A 181 -9.42 -27.15 -33.01
C PHE A 181 -9.12 -28.49 -33.71
N THR A 182 -8.83 -28.46 -35.00
CA THR A 182 -8.24 -29.55 -35.75
C THR A 182 -6.80 -29.80 -35.27
N ALA A 183 -6.59 -29.98 -33.96
CA ALA A 183 -5.36 -30.46 -33.35
C ALA A 183 -5.25 -31.99 -33.41
N ARG A 184 -5.83 -32.63 -34.44
CA ARG A 184 -5.87 -34.09 -34.57
C ARG A 184 -4.55 -34.72 -35.01
N LYS A 185 -3.47 -33.95 -35.15
CA LYS A 185 -2.15 -34.47 -35.56
C LYS A 185 -1.09 -34.58 -34.46
N TYR A 186 -1.32 -34.08 -33.24
CA TYR A 186 -0.30 -34.10 -32.18
C TYR A 186 -0.76 -34.64 -30.82
N ALA A 187 -2.00 -35.13 -30.70
CA ALA A 187 -2.60 -35.53 -29.43
C ALA A 187 -2.66 -37.06 -29.21
N SER A 188 -1.67 -37.83 -29.65
CA SER A 188 -1.68 -39.30 -29.51
C SER A 188 -0.53 -39.93 -28.73
N GLN A 189 0.37 -39.17 -28.07
CA GLN A 189 1.54 -39.80 -27.42
C GLN A 189 1.92 -39.29 -26.02
N ALA A 190 1.01 -38.71 -25.25
CA ALA A 190 1.30 -38.47 -23.83
C ALA A 190 0.10 -38.81 -22.96
N LEU A 191 0.22 -39.91 -22.20
CA LEU A 191 -0.62 -40.19 -21.04
C LEU A 191 -0.46 -39.01 -20.05
N PRO A 192 -1.55 -38.33 -19.64
CA PRO A 192 -1.45 -37.25 -18.68
C PRO A 192 -1.10 -37.82 -17.29
N PRO A 193 -0.24 -37.14 -16.51
CA PRO A 193 0.05 -37.56 -15.14
C PRO A 193 -1.21 -37.43 -14.27
N LYS A 194 -1.41 -38.40 -13.37
CA LYS A 194 -2.63 -38.69 -12.57
C LYS A 194 -3.20 -37.53 -11.73
N ASN A 195 -2.56 -36.36 -11.69
CA ASN A 195 -2.98 -35.21 -10.88
C ASN A 195 -3.29 -33.93 -11.71
N PHE A 196 -3.55 -34.06 -13.02
CA PHE A 196 -4.05 -32.93 -13.82
C PHE A 196 -5.51 -32.64 -13.47
N CYS A 197 -5.70 -31.67 -12.57
CA CYS A 197 -7.00 -31.11 -12.23
C CYS A 197 -7.66 -30.51 -13.50
N GLY A 198 -8.80 -31.09 -13.91
CA GLY A 198 -9.79 -30.52 -14.83
C GLY A 198 -9.28 -29.92 -16.15
N MET A 199 -9.08 -30.74 -17.18
CA MET A 199 -9.05 -30.26 -18.57
C MET A 199 -10.44 -29.76 -18.99
N ASN A 200 -10.80 -28.54 -18.60
CA ASN A 200 -11.63 -27.71 -19.47
C ASN A 200 -10.69 -27.23 -20.58
N GLY A 201 -11.05 -27.47 -21.84
CA GLY A 201 -10.21 -27.18 -23.00
C GLY A 201 -9.71 -25.72 -23.02
N TRP A 202 -8.62 -25.48 -23.75
CA TRP A 202 -8.11 -24.13 -23.98
C TRP A 202 -9.25 -23.25 -24.52
N LYS A 203 -9.68 -22.26 -23.73
CA LYS A 203 -10.69 -21.28 -24.13
C LYS A 203 -10.00 -20.04 -24.69
N LEU A 204 -10.49 -19.53 -25.81
CA LEU A 204 -9.98 -18.28 -26.40
C LEU A 204 -10.38 -17.11 -25.50
N VAL A 205 -9.43 -16.31 -25.04
CA VAL A 205 -9.69 -15.07 -24.31
C VAL A 205 -9.97 -13.96 -25.32
N THR A 206 -11.17 -13.39 -25.29
CA THR A 206 -11.61 -12.30 -26.17
C THR A 206 -11.48 -10.93 -25.53
N GLY A 207 -11.37 -10.88 -24.20
CA GLY A 207 -11.23 -9.65 -23.46
C GLY A 207 -10.81 -9.89 -22.02
N LEU A 208 -10.68 -8.80 -21.27
CA LEU A 208 -10.45 -8.79 -19.84
C LEU A 208 -11.55 -7.95 -19.21
N GLU A 209 -12.25 -8.49 -18.22
CA GLU A 209 -13.22 -7.77 -17.41
C GLU A 209 -12.69 -7.59 -15.99
N PRO A 210 -13.05 -6.52 -15.28
CA PRO A 210 -12.81 -6.43 -13.84
C PRO A 210 -13.51 -7.61 -13.15
N ARG A 211 -12.82 -8.29 -12.23
CA ARG A 211 -13.44 -9.33 -11.41
C ARG A 211 -14.30 -8.68 -10.33
N ASP A 212 -15.58 -9.02 -10.29
CA ASP A 212 -16.48 -8.62 -9.21
C ASP A 212 -16.07 -9.35 -7.93
N ILE A 213 -15.68 -8.59 -6.91
CA ILE A 213 -15.32 -9.13 -5.61
C ILE A 213 -16.16 -8.38 -4.58
N GLU A 214 -17.30 -8.97 -4.22
CA GLU A 214 -18.27 -8.37 -3.29
C GLU A 214 -17.66 -8.06 -1.91
N SER A 215 -16.61 -8.79 -1.48
CA SER A 215 -15.89 -8.50 -0.24
C SER A 215 -14.87 -7.34 -0.35
N GLU A 216 -14.57 -6.86 -1.55
CA GLU A 216 -13.66 -5.73 -1.79
C GLU A 216 -14.40 -4.39 -1.76
N GLU A 217 -15.74 -4.36 -1.81
CA GLU A 217 -16.48 -3.09 -1.83
C GLU A 217 -16.33 -2.27 -0.54
N SER A 218 -16.37 -2.92 0.63
CA SER A 218 -16.22 -2.21 1.91
C SER A 218 -14.79 -1.72 2.14
N ASP A 219 -13.79 -2.56 1.85
CA ASP A 219 -12.36 -2.20 1.90
C ASP A 219 -12.06 -1.09 0.90
N GLN A 220 -12.56 -1.18 -0.34
CA GLN A 220 -12.34 -0.17 -1.36
C GLN A 220 -13.02 1.17 -1.00
N ARG A 221 -14.23 1.15 -0.43
CA ARG A 221 -14.88 2.37 0.09
C ARG A 221 -14.06 2.99 1.22
N ALA A 222 -13.56 2.19 2.16
CA ALA A 222 -12.71 2.68 3.24
C ALA A 222 -11.39 3.25 2.71
N LEU A 223 -10.73 2.56 1.76
CA LEU A 223 -9.51 3.03 1.09
C LEU A 223 -9.73 4.35 0.33
N ASN A 224 -10.89 4.51 -0.31
CA ASN A 224 -11.23 5.75 -1.00
C ASN A 224 -11.37 6.94 -0.02
N LEU A 225 -11.76 6.70 1.24
CA LEU A 225 -11.82 7.74 2.27
C LEU A 225 -10.43 8.15 2.79
N VAL A 226 -9.44 7.26 2.65
CA VAL A 226 -8.03 7.50 3.04
C VAL A 226 -7.11 7.58 1.82
N ALA A 227 -7.66 7.97 0.67
CA ALA A 227 -6.91 8.21 -0.55
C ALA A 227 -6.45 9.68 -0.63
N PRO A 228 -5.37 10.00 -1.37
CA PRO A 228 -4.88 11.38 -1.51
C PRO A 228 -5.94 12.38 -1.99
N ASN A 229 -6.95 11.91 -2.71
CA ASN A 229 -8.02 12.74 -3.29
C ASN A 229 -9.23 12.89 -2.35
N SER A 230 -9.23 12.27 -1.17
CA SER A 230 -10.38 12.32 -0.24
C SER A 230 -10.44 13.59 0.59
N GLY A 231 -9.35 14.36 0.65
CA GLY A 231 -9.18 15.49 1.56
C GLY A 231 -8.72 15.08 2.97
N SER A 232 -8.66 13.78 3.29
CA SER A 232 -8.08 13.29 4.56
C SER A 232 -6.57 13.51 4.57
N PHE A 233 -6.00 13.91 5.71
CA PHE A 233 -4.54 13.92 5.93
C PHE A 233 -4.00 12.62 6.56
N ILE A 234 -4.89 11.67 6.84
CA ILE A 234 -4.54 10.29 7.19
C ILE A 234 -4.80 9.44 5.94
N LEU A 235 -3.71 8.96 5.34
CA LEU A 235 -3.73 8.17 4.12
C LEU A 235 -3.28 6.73 4.38
N VAL A 236 -3.72 5.81 3.53
CA VAL A 236 -3.24 4.42 3.56
C VAL A 236 -2.67 4.05 2.20
N ALA A 237 -1.35 3.84 2.16
CA ALA A 237 -0.66 3.29 1.01
C ALA A 237 -0.68 1.76 1.08
N LEU A 238 -1.01 1.13 -0.05
CA LEU A 238 -1.07 -0.31 -0.23
C LEU A 238 0.30 -0.93 -0.50
N GLY A 239 1.24 -0.11 -0.98
CA GLY A 239 2.62 -0.50 -1.17
C GLY A 239 3.53 0.71 -1.15
N ARG A 240 4.83 0.45 -1.12
CA ARG A 240 5.85 1.47 -1.26
C ARG A 240 7.07 0.90 -1.96
N ARG A 241 7.88 1.80 -2.51
CA ARG A 241 9.21 1.48 -3.04
C ARG A 241 10.21 2.54 -2.60
N LEU A 242 11.43 2.12 -2.33
CA LEU A 242 12.51 3.08 -2.05
C LEU A 242 12.79 3.87 -3.32
N ARG A 243 12.85 5.20 -3.21
CA ARG A 243 13.36 6.01 -4.31
C ARG A 243 14.82 5.66 -4.50
N PRO A 244 15.26 5.37 -5.74
CA PRO A 244 16.68 5.30 -6.02
C PRO A 244 17.27 6.64 -5.63
N LYS A 245 18.37 6.64 -4.85
CA LYS A 245 19.19 7.84 -4.69
C LYS A 245 19.51 8.30 -6.10
N LYS A 246 19.04 9.49 -6.47
CA LYS A 246 19.46 10.14 -7.70
C LYS A 246 20.97 10.32 -7.51
N VAL A 247 21.76 9.42 -8.09
CA VAL A 247 23.20 9.61 -8.19
C VAL A 247 23.30 10.95 -8.91
N ALA A 248 23.83 11.96 -8.23
CA ALA A 248 24.10 13.23 -8.86
C ALA A 248 24.94 12.87 -10.08
N SER A 249 24.34 12.99 -11.26
CA SER A 249 25.05 12.83 -12.52
C SER A 249 26.28 13.71 -12.41
N GLU A 250 27.44 13.13 -12.65
CA GLU A 250 28.72 13.82 -12.78
C GLU A 250 28.59 14.91 -13.84
N THR A 251 28.12 16.09 -13.42
CA THR A 251 28.23 17.32 -14.21
C THR A 251 29.51 17.99 -13.76
N SER A 252 30.66 17.42 -14.12
CA SER A 252 31.98 18.04 -13.98
C SER A 252 33.00 17.26 -14.80
N GLN A 253 33.02 17.49 -16.12
CA GLN A 253 34.21 17.44 -16.99
C GLN A 253 33.76 17.57 -18.44
N LEU A 254 33.42 18.79 -18.87
CA LEU A 254 33.44 19.20 -20.29
C LEU A 254 33.53 20.74 -20.35
N ASP A 255 34.43 21.31 -19.53
CA ASP A 255 35.00 22.65 -19.72
C ASP A 255 36.51 22.48 -19.91
N LEU A 256 36.89 21.78 -20.97
CA LEU A 256 38.24 21.80 -21.52
C LEU A 256 38.06 21.74 -23.04
N PHE A 257 38.72 22.65 -23.74
CA PHE A 257 38.58 22.96 -25.18
C PHE A 257 37.48 23.97 -25.50
N ASP A 258 37.78 25.25 -25.25
CA ASP A 258 37.96 26.18 -26.38
C ASP A 258 38.95 27.28 -25.96
N ALA A 259 40.08 27.29 -26.67
CA ALA A 259 41.11 28.32 -26.68
C ALA A 259 41.26 28.82 -28.11
#